data_AF-A0A974NPG8-F1
#
_entry.id   AF-A0A974NPG8-F1
#
_cell.length_a   1.000
_cell.length_b   1.000
_cell.length_c   1.000
_cell.angle_alpha   90.00
_cell.angle_beta   90.00
_cell.angle_gamma   90.00
#
_symmetry.space_group_name_H-M   'P 1'
#
loop_
_entity.id
_entity.type
_entity.pdbx_description
1 polymer ?
#
loop_
_entity_poly.entity_id
_entity_poly.type
_entity_poly.pdbx_seq_one_letter_code
_entity_poly.pdbx_strand_id
1 'polypeptide(L)'
;MAGAFTAHAKKENHLFVISIEAKSDEPFGITVAQRRKNNSVNSKIEQRIETLAKQLFHNVNIEGLRYQLLHGIAGTLLEAKKQKADFAVFVVQEFSTSLTNPKKQQKNSADLNLFISTLVNESVDLKNGSLLGPIRVPVGNEETNEPSLFFGKIRTEVK
;
A
#
# COMPACT_ATOMS: atom_id res chain seq x y z
N MET A 1 3.42 -17.22 -4.11
CA MET A 1 3.42 -15.79 -4.48
C MET A 1 1.97 -15.33 -4.49
N ALA A 2 1.56 -14.49 -3.54
CA ALA A 2 0.42 -13.64 -3.77
C ALA A 2 0.91 -12.50 -4.67
N GLY A 3 0.29 -12.34 -5.84
CA GLY A 3 0.57 -11.23 -6.75
C GLY A 3 -0.48 -10.15 -6.57
N ALA A 4 -0.09 -8.88 -6.70
CA ALA A 4 -1.06 -7.81 -6.82
C ALA A 4 -1.72 -7.87 -8.21
N PHE A 5 -3.05 -7.75 -8.25
CA PHE A 5 -3.80 -7.59 -9.50
C PHE A 5 -4.16 -6.12 -9.68
N THR A 6 -3.99 -5.58 -10.89
CA THR A 6 -4.38 -4.20 -11.19
C THR A 6 -5.55 -4.19 -12.18
N ALA A 7 -6.60 -3.45 -11.84
CA ALA A 7 -7.76 -3.19 -12.68
C ALA A 7 -7.87 -1.70 -12.98
N HIS A 8 -8.43 -1.37 -14.14
CA HIS A 8 -8.79 0.00 -14.48
C HIS A 8 -10.32 0.11 -14.51
N ALA A 9 -10.86 1.16 -13.87
CA ALA A 9 -12.28 1.46 -13.90
C ALA A 9 -12.48 2.90 -14.37
N LYS A 10 -13.60 3.15 -15.05
CA LYS A 10 -13.98 4.50 -15.49
C LYS A 10 -15.39 4.80 -15.01
N LYS A 11 -15.57 5.95 -14.37
CA LYS A 11 -16.89 6.51 -14.05
C LYS A 11 -16.94 7.94 -14.55
N GLU A 12 -17.88 8.23 -15.45
CA GLU A 12 -17.96 9.51 -16.15
C GLU A 12 -16.62 9.84 -16.82
N ASN A 13 -15.99 10.96 -16.44
CA ASN A 13 -14.69 11.39 -16.95
C ASN A 13 -13.51 11.00 -16.07
N HIS A 14 -13.75 10.26 -14.97
CA HIS A 14 -12.70 9.87 -14.05
C HIS A 14 -12.19 8.45 -14.30
N LEU A 15 -10.87 8.32 -14.31
CA LEU A 15 -10.17 7.04 -14.44
C LEU A 15 -9.57 6.63 -13.08
N PHE A 16 -9.75 5.36 -12.76
CA PHE A 16 -9.29 4.73 -11.53
C PHE A 16 -8.33 3.60 -11.88
N VAL A 17 -7.18 3.58 -11.22
CA VAL A 17 -6.31 2.41 -11.16
C VAL A 17 -6.50 1.76 -9.79
N ILE A 18 -6.90 0.50 -9.78
CA ILE A 18 -7.20 -0.27 -8.57
C ILE A 18 -6.24 -1.44 -8.49
N SER A 19 -5.32 -1.42 -7.54
CA SER A 19 -4.48 -2.57 -7.21
C SER A 19 -5.05 -3.33 -6.02
N ILE A 20 -5.16 -4.64 -6.15
CA ILE A 20 -5.65 -5.55 -5.11
C ILE A 20 -4.50 -6.44 -4.64
N GLU A 21 -4.15 -6.34 -3.37
CA GLU A 21 -3.20 -7.19 -2.67
C GLU A 21 -3.95 -8.26 -1.88
N ALA A 22 -3.90 -9.50 -2.34
CA ALA A 22 -4.56 -10.64 -1.71
C ALA A 22 -3.68 -11.26 -0.61
N LYS A 23 -4.26 -11.49 0.58
CA LYS A 23 -3.59 -12.13 1.73
C LYS A 23 -4.50 -13.17 2.36
N SER A 24 -3.96 -14.29 2.84
CA SER A 24 -4.71 -15.21 3.71
C SER A 24 -4.41 -14.89 5.17
N ASP A 25 -3.22 -15.26 5.62
CA ASP A 25 -2.70 -14.94 6.95
C ASP A 25 -1.17 -14.78 6.96
N GLU A 26 -0.54 -14.84 5.80
CA GLU A 26 0.89 -14.65 5.64
C GLU A 26 1.23 -13.14 5.74
N PRO A 27 2.40 -12.77 6.31
CA PRO A 27 2.73 -11.36 6.52
C PRO A 27 2.95 -10.62 5.20
N PHE A 28 2.92 -9.28 5.22
CA PHE A 28 3.35 -8.41 4.12
C PHE A 28 4.89 -8.41 3.92
N GLY A 29 5.51 -9.57 4.07
CA GLY A 29 6.95 -9.74 3.98
C GLY A 29 7.73 -9.12 5.14
N ILE A 30 9.02 -8.89 4.87
CA ILE A 30 9.98 -8.31 5.81
C ILE A 30 9.80 -6.80 5.92
N THR A 31 10.32 -6.21 7.00
CA THR A 31 10.31 -4.76 7.17
C THR A 31 11.32 -4.08 6.25
N VAL A 32 11.24 -2.76 6.10
CA VAL A 32 12.23 -1.95 5.38
C VAL A 32 13.63 -2.16 5.97
N ALA A 33 13.78 -2.14 7.30
CA ALA A 33 15.07 -2.39 7.97
C ALA A 33 15.67 -3.75 7.61
N GLN A 34 14.84 -4.80 7.66
CA GLN A 34 15.25 -6.13 7.28
C GLN A 34 15.60 -6.20 5.79
N ARG A 35 14.86 -5.49 4.93
CA ARG A 35 15.12 -5.44 3.49
C ARG A 35 16.46 -4.76 3.21
N ARG A 36 16.80 -3.67 3.91
CA ARG A 36 18.09 -2.97 3.80
C ARG A 36 19.25 -3.87 4.24
N LYS A 37 19.13 -4.50 5.41
CA LYS A 37 20.16 -5.42 5.94
C LYS A 37 20.45 -6.60 5.00
N ASN A 38 19.42 -7.14 4.36
CA ASN A 38 19.58 -8.27 3.45
C ASN A 38 20.17 -7.88 2.08
N ASN A 39 20.31 -6.59 1.76
CA ASN A 39 20.71 -6.09 0.44
C ASN A 39 21.98 -5.23 0.47
N SER A 40 22.95 -5.52 1.34
CA SER A 40 24.18 -4.72 1.51
C SER A 40 25.04 -4.50 0.24
N VAL A 41 24.68 -5.10 -0.91
CA VAL A 41 25.37 -4.94 -2.21
C VAL A 41 24.44 -4.45 -3.34
N ASN A 42 23.13 -4.22 -3.12
CA ASN A 42 22.19 -3.85 -4.20
C ASN A 42 21.71 -2.39 -4.12
N SER A 43 22.48 -1.50 -4.74
CA SER A 43 22.22 -0.04 -4.77
C SER A 43 20.84 0.33 -5.36
N LYS A 44 20.26 -0.49 -6.24
CA LYS A 44 18.96 -0.18 -6.87
C LYS A 44 17.78 -0.32 -5.92
N ILE A 45 17.82 -1.32 -5.03
CA ILE A 45 16.75 -1.52 -4.04
C ILE A 45 16.78 -0.37 -3.04
N GLU A 46 17.98 0.01 -2.60
CA GLU A 46 18.19 1.10 -1.66
C GLU A 46 17.69 2.44 -2.23
N GLN A 47 18.14 2.79 -3.43
CA GLN A 47 17.68 3.99 -4.14
C GLN A 47 16.15 4.01 -4.30
N ARG A 48 15.53 2.86 -4.57
CA ARG A 48 14.06 2.76 -4.66
C ARG A 48 13.40 3.00 -3.30
N ILE A 49 13.92 2.42 -2.22
CA ILE A 49 13.37 2.65 -0.87
C ILE A 49 13.50 4.13 -0.51
N GLU A 50 14.67 4.75 -0.71
CA GLU A 50 14.91 6.16 -0.41
C GLU A 50 14.00 7.09 -1.22
N THR A 51 13.87 6.82 -2.52
CA THR A 51 13.00 7.60 -3.40
C THR A 51 11.55 7.53 -2.93
N LEU A 52 11.05 6.33 -2.62
CA LEU A 52 9.67 6.15 -2.16
C LEU A 52 9.45 6.70 -0.76
N ALA A 53 10.43 6.55 0.15
CA ALA A 53 10.40 7.14 1.47
C ALA A 53 10.25 8.66 1.37
N LYS A 54 11.09 9.30 0.55
CA LYS A 54 11.05 10.75 0.35
C LYS A 54 9.74 11.22 -0.28
N GLN A 55 9.21 10.48 -1.24
CA GLN A 55 7.97 10.84 -1.96
C GLN A 55 6.70 10.63 -1.13
N LEU A 56 6.65 9.58 -0.31
CA LEU A 56 5.43 9.22 0.43
C LEU A 56 5.47 9.74 1.86
N PHE A 57 6.62 9.69 2.50
CA PHE A 57 6.77 9.88 3.95
C PHE A 57 7.66 11.07 4.32
N HIS A 58 8.18 11.80 3.34
CA HIS A 58 9.15 12.87 3.54
C HIS A 58 10.35 12.43 4.41
N ASN A 59 10.40 12.87 5.67
CA ASN A 59 11.47 12.60 6.64
C ASN A 59 11.02 11.68 7.79
N VAL A 60 9.87 11.01 7.67
CA VAL A 60 9.38 10.08 8.70
C VAL A 60 10.16 8.76 8.62
N ASN A 61 10.46 8.18 9.78
CA ASN A 61 11.12 6.88 9.87
C ASN A 61 10.21 5.75 9.38
N ILE A 62 10.62 5.05 8.32
CA ILE A 62 9.85 3.94 7.72
C ILE A 62 10.43 2.55 8.01
N GLU A 63 11.48 2.44 8.82
CA GLU A 63 12.26 1.20 9.03
C GLU A 63 11.40 0.04 9.56
N GLY A 64 10.37 0.35 10.35
CA GLY A 64 9.40 -0.61 10.89
C GLY A 64 8.30 -1.03 9.91
N LEU A 65 8.13 -0.33 8.79
CA LEU A 65 7.05 -0.59 7.83
C LEU A 65 7.34 -1.84 7.00
N ARG A 66 6.26 -2.52 6.56
CA ARG A 66 6.34 -3.68 5.68
C ARG A 66 6.73 -3.28 4.26
N TYR A 67 7.81 -3.86 3.75
CA TYR A 67 8.34 -3.50 2.42
C TYR A 67 7.34 -3.79 1.29
N GLN A 68 6.52 -4.84 1.41
CA GLN A 68 5.52 -5.18 0.39
C GLN A 68 4.43 -4.12 0.26
N LEU A 69 4.01 -3.49 1.37
CA LEU A 69 3.06 -2.37 1.33
C LEU A 69 3.67 -1.17 0.59
N LEU A 70 4.92 -0.80 0.94
CA LEU A 70 5.66 0.26 0.25
C LEU A 70 5.74 0.01 -1.26
N HIS A 71 6.07 -1.23 -1.63
CA HIS A 71 6.20 -1.62 -3.03
C HIS A 71 4.86 -1.60 -3.77
N GLY A 72 3.80 -2.15 -3.19
CA GLY A 72 2.47 -2.24 -3.79
C GLY A 72 1.85 -0.86 -4.04
N ILE A 73 1.97 0.04 -3.07
CA ILE A 73 1.44 1.41 -3.18
C ILE A 73 2.23 2.21 -4.22
N ALA A 74 3.55 2.09 -4.20
CA ALA A 74 4.40 2.69 -5.23
C ALA A 74 4.04 2.21 -6.64
N GLY A 75 3.81 0.92 -6.82
CA GLY A 75 3.38 0.35 -8.10
C GLY A 75 2.01 0.89 -8.53
N THR A 76 1.08 1.02 -7.58
CA THR A 76 -0.27 1.55 -7.83
C THR A 76 -0.24 3.01 -8.28
N LEU A 77 0.54 3.84 -7.58
CA LEU A 77 0.72 5.25 -7.93
C LEU A 77 1.43 5.40 -9.29
N LEU A 78 2.47 4.60 -9.55
CA LEU A 78 3.17 4.64 -10.83
C LEU A 78 2.26 4.26 -12.00
N GLU A 79 1.45 3.21 -11.85
CA GLU A 79 0.50 2.81 -12.88
C GLU A 79 -0.60 3.87 -13.05
N ALA A 80 -1.13 4.45 -11.97
CA ALA A 80 -2.08 5.55 -12.04
C ALA A 80 -1.52 6.75 -12.82
N LYS A 81 -0.28 7.17 -12.55
CA LYS A 81 0.40 8.24 -13.31
C LYS A 81 0.56 7.88 -14.79
N LYS A 82 1.02 6.65 -15.07
CA LYS A 82 1.20 6.16 -16.45
C LYS A 82 -0.10 6.17 -17.25
N GLN A 83 -1.21 5.83 -16.60
CA GLN A 83 -2.54 5.83 -17.19
C GLN A 83 -3.22 7.21 -17.17
N LYS A 84 -2.58 8.23 -16.59
CA LYS A 84 -3.18 9.56 -16.34
C LYS A 84 -4.52 9.45 -15.59
N ALA A 85 -4.57 8.53 -14.62
CA ALA A 85 -5.74 8.31 -13.80
C ALA A 85 -5.87 9.39 -12.72
N ASP A 86 -7.10 9.78 -12.43
CA ASP A 86 -7.42 10.72 -11.34
C ASP A 86 -7.24 10.05 -9.96
N PHE A 87 -7.39 8.72 -9.91
CA PHE A 87 -7.47 7.97 -8.67
C PHE A 87 -6.58 6.72 -8.69
N ALA A 88 -5.81 6.56 -7.62
CA ALA A 88 -5.06 5.36 -7.29
C ALA A 88 -5.72 4.69 -6.08
N VAL A 89 -6.12 3.44 -6.20
CA VAL A 89 -6.80 2.69 -5.13
C VAL A 89 -5.99 1.45 -4.81
N PHE A 90 -5.47 1.34 -3.58
CA PHE A 90 -4.79 0.15 -3.08
C PHE A 90 -5.69 -0.60 -2.10
N VAL A 91 -6.15 -1.78 -2.47
CA VAL A 91 -7.07 -2.61 -1.67
C VAL A 91 -6.34 -3.82 -1.12
N VAL A 92 -6.39 -4.03 0.18
CA VAL A 92 -6.02 -5.30 0.80
C VAL A 92 -7.26 -6.19 0.88
N GLN A 93 -7.22 -7.31 0.17
CA GLN A 93 -8.23 -8.37 0.23
C GLN A 93 -7.71 -9.49 1.13
N GLU A 94 -8.32 -9.64 2.30
CA GLU A 94 -8.01 -10.73 3.23
C GLU A 94 -8.98 -11.91 3.02
N PHE A 95 -8.45 -13.12 2.85
CA PHE A 95 -9.23 -14.35 2.80
C PHE A 95 -9.17 -15.04 4.17
N SER A 96 -10.34 -15.39 4.69
CA SER A 96 -10.50 -16.07 5.96
C SER A 96 -11.10 -17.45 5.74
N THR A 97 -10.47 -18.46 6.33
CA THR A 97 -10.90 -19.87 6.29
C THR A 97 -10.65 -20.52 7.64
N SER A 98 -11.15 -21.75 7.83
CA SER A 98 -10.83 -22.56 9.01
C SER A 98 -9.33 -22.86 9.19
N LEU A 99 -8.52 -22.69 8.14
CA LEU A 99 -7.06 -22.90 8.16
C LEU A 99 -6.27 -21.62 8.47
N THR A 100 -6.91 -20.46 8.45
CA THR A 100 -6.24 -19.18 8.74
C THR A 100 -6.07 -18.93 10.22
N ASN A 101 -5.00 -18.23 10.60
CA ASN A 101 -4.76 -17.84 11.99
C ASN A 101 -5.26 -16.40 12.27
N PRO A 102 -6.28 -16.22 13.14
CA PRO A 102 -6.84 -14.90 13.45
C PRO A 102 -5.81 -13.91 14.03
N LYS A 103 -4.81 -14.39 14.79
CA LYS A 103 -3.77 -13.52 15.35
C LYS A 103 -2.84 -12.99 14.26
N LYS A 104 -2.57 -13.79 13.22
CA LYS A 104 -1.75 -13.32 12.08
C LYS A 104 -2.51 -12.33 11.21
N GLN A 105 -3.81 -12.54 10.99
CA GLN A 105 -4.67 -11.57 10.31
C GLN A 105 -4.80 -10.25 11.09
N GLN A 106 -4.90 -10.32 12.42
CA GLN A 106 -4.85 -9.13 13.28
C GLN A 106 -3.51 -8.40 13.13
N LYS A 107 -2.39 -9.13 13.06
CA LYS A 107 -1.06 -8.55 12.82
C LYS A 107 -0.98 -7.89 11.44
N ASN A 108 -1.52 -8.51 10.39
CA ASN A 108 -1.60 -7.89 9.07
C ASN A 108 -2.42 -6.59 9.09
N SER A 109 -3.55 -6.60 9.80
CA SER A 109 -4.37 -5.40 10.00
C SER A 109 -3.58 -4.30 10.73
N ALA A 110 -2.83 -4.66 11.78
CA ALA A 110 -1.99 -3.71 12.52
C ALA A 110 -0.84 -3.16 11.66
N ASP A 111 -0.19 -4.00 10.83
CA ASP A 111 0.87 -3.59 9.93
C ASP A 111 0.34 -2.62 8.84
N LEU A 112 -0.87 -2.87 8.30
CA LEU A 112 -1.54 -1.96 7.36
C LEU A 112 -1.90 -0.63 8.03
N ASN A 113 -2.52 -0.67 9.21
CA ASN A 113 -2.87 0.52 9.98
C ASN A 113 -1.63 1.34 10.35
N LEU A 114 -0.53 0.70 10.75
CA LEU A 114 0.74 1.36 11.04
C LEU A 114 1.29 2.07 9.80
N PHE A 115 1.27 1.40 8.64
CA PHE A 115 1.71 1.99 7.39
C PHE A 115 0.92 3.25 7.05
N ILE A 116 -0.42 3.15 7.06
CA ILE A 116 -1.29 4.26 6.71
C ILE A 116 -1.13 5.38 7.75
N SER A 117 -1.13 5.05 9.04
CA SER A 117 -0.96 6.05 10.12
C SER A 117 0.33 6.84 9.97
N THR A 118 1.41 6.16 9.54
CA THR A 118 2.71 6.79 9.28
C THR A 118 2.66 7.70 8.05
N LEU A 119 1.87 7.32 7.03
CA LEU A 119 1.70 8.09 5.79
C LEU A 119 0.90 9.38 6.02
N VAL A 120 -0.20 9.29 6.77
CA VAL A 120 -1.10 10.44 7.02
C VAL A 120 -0.76 11.21 8.30
N ASN A 121 0.21 10.74 9.07
CA ASN A 121 0.63 11.32 10.36
C ASN A 121 -0.53 11.47 11.36
N GLU A 122 -1.45 10.49 11.38
CA GLU A 122 -2.58 10.40 12.30
C GLU A 122 -2.86 8.92 12.62
N SER A 123 -3.55 8.65 13.72
CA SER A 123 -3.92 7.27 14.06
C SER A 123 -5.05 6.78 13.15
N VAL A 124 -4.80 5.70 12.42
CA VAL A 124 -5.76 5.09 11.52
C VAL A 124 -6.15 3.69 12.00
N ASP A 125 -7.45 3.41 11.95
CA ASP A 125 -7.99 2.06 12.11
C ASP A 125 -8.91 1.70 10.92
N LEU A 126 -8.32 1.16 9.86
CA LEU A 126 -9.03 0.84 8.62
C LEU A 126 -9.91 -0.41 8.82
N LYS A 127 -11.23 -0.21 8.74
CA LYS A 127 -12.24 -1.24 8.94
C LYS A 127 -12.45 -2.09 7.70
N ASN A 128 -12.86 -3.35 7.88
CA ASN A 128 -13.26 -4.20 6.78
C ASN A 128 -14.50 -3.59 6.09
N GLY A 129 -14.51 -3.54 4.76
CA GLY A 129 -15.58 -2.93 3.97
C GLY A 129 -15.45 -1.40 3.84
N SER A 130 -14.37 -0.79 4.36
CA SER A 130 -14.15 0.66 4.25
C SER A 130 -13.10 1.02 3.21
N LEU A 131 -13.23 2.24 2.70
CA LEU A 131 -12.25 2.93 1.87
C LEU A 131 -11.83 4.21 2.60
N LEU A 132 -10.53 4.41 2.81
CA LEU A 132 -9.95 5.63 3.36
C LEU A 132 -9.34 6.47 2.25
N GLY A 133 -9.68 7.75 2.22
CA GLY A 133 -9.15 8.74 1.29
C GLY A 133 -10.19 9.83 0.98
N PRO A 134 -9.87 10.77 0.08
CA PRO A 134 -8.62 10.85 -0.68
C PRO A 134 -7.44 11.29 0.19
N ILE A 135 -6.30 10.61 0.03
CA ILE A 135 -5.01 11.04 0.58
C ILE A 135 -4.23 11.69 -0.56
N ARG A 136 -3.86 12.97 -0.36
CA ARG A 136 -2.94 13.66 -1.26
C ARG A 136 -1.52 13.31 -0.84
N VAL A 137 -0.81 12.57 -1.69
CA VAL A 137 0.61 12.32 -1.50
C VAL A 137 1.37 13.52 -2.06
N PRO A 138 2.17 14.25 -1.26
CA PRO A 138 2.95 15.36 -1.77
C PRO A 138 4.12 14.82 -2.61
N VAL A 139 4.01 14.87 -3.93
CA VAL A 139 5.10 14.48 -4.83
C VAL A 139 5.72 15.75 -5.42
N GLY A 140 6.68 16.34 -4.68
CA GLY A 140 7.42 17.52 -5.14
C GLY A 140 6.71 18.86 -4.89
N ASN A 141 7.30 19.94 -5.40
CA ASN A 141 6.97 21.33 -5.06
C ASN A 141 5.89 21.97 -5.98
N GLU A 142 5.18 21.20 -6.79
CA GLU A 142 4.22 21.77 -7.75
C GLU A 142 2.84 21.11 -7.68
N GLU A 143 1.80 21.95 -7.82
CA GLU A 143 0.40 21.55 -8.05
C GLU A 143 0.30 20.78 -9.37
N THR A 144 0.64 19.49 -9.34
CA THR A 144 0.51 18.59 -10.47
C THR A 144 -0.75 17.74 -10.30
N ASN A 145 -1.34 17.30 -11.42
CA ASN A 145 -2.48 16.37 -11.52
C ASN A 145 -2.11 14.96 -10.99
N GLU A 146 -1.72 14.88 -9.72
CA GLU A 146 -1.35 13.63 -9.07
C GLU A 146 -2.60 12.85 -8.69
N PRO A 147 -2.62 11.52 -8.88
CA PRO A 147 -3.76 10.71 -8.55
C PRO A 147 -4.01 10.78 -7.04
N SER A 148 -5.27 11.00 -6.64
CA SER A 148 -5.66 10.89 -5.24
C SER A 148 -5.59 9.42 -4.81
N LEU A 149 -4.91 9.16 -3.69
CA LEU A 149 -4.70 7.81 -3.18
C LEU A 149 -5.82 7.40 -2.23
N PHE A 150 -6.32 6.18 -2.40
CA PHE A 150 -7.29 5.55 -1.51
C PHE A 150 -6.78 4.19 -1.02
N PHE A 151 -7.10 3.85 0.23
CA PHE A 151 -6.81 2.56 0.85
C PHE A 151 -8.10 1.81 1.14
N GLY A 152 -8.24 0.62 0.58
CA GLY A 152 -9.37 -0.27 0.86
C GLY A 152 -8.95 -1.46 1.70
N LYS A 153 -9.86 -1.94 2.54
CA LYS A 153 -9.71 -3.24 3.20
C LYS A 153 -11.00 -4.01 3.11
N ILE A 154 -10.93 -5.24 2.62
CA ILE A 154 -12.07 -6.15 2.51
C ILE A 154 -11.67 -7.53 3.02
N ARG A 155 -12.62 -8.24 3.62
CA ARG A 155 -12.44 -9.62 4.07
C ARG A 155 -13.49 -10.50 3.40
N THR A 156 -13.06 -11.65 2.91
CA THR A 156 -13.94 -12.67 2.34
C THR A 156 -13.76 -13.98 3.11
N GLU A 157 -14.86 -14.49 3.65
CA GLU A 157 -14.91 -15.85 4.20
C GLU A 157 -15.00 -16.83 3.04
N VAL A 158 -14.03 -17.74 2.93
CA VAL A 158 -14.03 -18.81 1.93
C VAL A 158 -14.42 -20.10 2.64
N LYS A 159 -15.50 -20.73 2.15
CA LYS A 159 -16.04 -21.98 2.68
C LYS A 159 -15.34 -23.18 2.07
#